data_AF-A0A9W8QSA8-F1
#
_entry.id   AF-A0A9W8QSA8-F1
#
_cell.length_a   1.000
_cell.length_b   1.000
_cell.length_c   1.000
_cell.angle_alpha   90.00
_cell.angle_beta   90.00
_cell.angle_gamma   90.00
#
_symmetry.space_group_name_H-M   'P 1'
#
loop_
_entity.id
_entity.type
_entity.pdbx_description
1 polymer ?
#
loop_
_entity_poly.entity_id
_entity_poly.type
_entity_poly.pdbx_seq_one_letter_code
_entity_poly.pdbx_strand_id
1 'polypeptide(L)'
;MSEAYQRLRRRKEWGIDPEFQQLGQSFNTWLTELPAELAVLFPQDGSPPWIPSHFLGNMYAYYYLALILFHRPILSFLDPNSPDGQWKRHMMICYSSAKALCRLQEVTLNTFGLTGLQCMQRGFSFSLYSGLSCIVIHLVAIVSPDPDFNTDAREFFTRHMRVLEKVMEAWSMPELEKQINALREAFSADIQKPFVLKPTFPYGSPHLSSHSSPPRASEPYRPVIHRSGSIDQHPDTHGAQQVSYISHPITPLISAGPVDSKSDSPAVQSLVMMSQGTQAPGMPQSMPLTDQPGWNPSRIFE
;
A
#
# COMPACT_ATOMS: atom_id res chain seq x y z
N MET A 1 22.98 10.43 -3.90
CA MET A 1 22.34 9.50 -4.86
C MET A 1 23.26 9.47 -6.08
N SER A 2 23.78 8.30 -6.48
CA SER A 2 24.87 8.22 -7.48
C SER A 2 24.47 8.80 -8.83
N GLU A 3 25.43 9.42 -9.54
CA GLU A 3 25.25 9.89 -10.92
C GLU A 3 24.85 8.75 -11.87
N ALA A 4 25.38 7.54 -11.62
CA ALA A 4 25.00 6.33 -12.33
C ALA A 4 23.48 6.09 -12.24
N TYR A 5 22.86 6.21 -11.06
CA TYR A 5 21.41 6.06 -10.90
C TYR A 5 20.63 7.11 -11.70
N GLN A 6 21.07 8.38 -11.70
CA GLN A 6 20.39 9.43 -12.47
C GLN A 6 20.45 9.21 -13.98
N ARG A 7 21.54 8.61 -14.47
CA ARG A 7 21.73 8.21 -15.87
C ARG A 7 20.90 6.96 -16.21
N LEU A 8 20.96 5.94 -15.36
CA LEU A 8 20.33 4.64 -15.58
C LEU A 8 18.81 4.72 -15.54
N ARG A 9 18.20 5.45 -14.59
CA ARG A 9 16.73 5.58 -14.46
C ARG A 9 15.99 6.12 -15.70
N ARG A 10 16.72 6.63 -16.69
CA ARG A 10 16.18 7.12 -17.98
C ARG A 10 16.15 6.04 -19.07
N ARG A 11 16.77 4.87 -18.85
CA ARG A 11 16.77 3.72 -19.77
C ARG A 11 15.51 2.87 -19.56
N LYS A 12 15.08 2.18 -20.62
CA LYS A 12 14.10 1.08 -20.51
C LYS A 12 14.73 -0.06 -19.69
N GLU A 13 13.95 -0.74 -18.84
CA GLU A 13 14.42 -1.90 -18.06
C GLU A 13 15.66 -1.65 -17.16
N TRP A 14 15.88 -0.41 -16.73
CA TRP A 14 17.08 -0.01 -15.99
C TRP A 14 17.32 -0.77 -14.67
N GLY A 15 16.29 -1.37 -14.08
CA GLY A 15 16.42 -2.19 -12.87
C GLY A 15 17.15 -3.53 -13.11
N ILE A 16 17.16 -4.01 -14.35
CA ILE A 16 17.94 -5.21 -14.75
C ILE A 16 19.24 -4.84 -15.49
N ASP A 17 19.60 -3.56 -15.57
CA ASP A 17 20.89 -3.12 -16.12
C ASP A 17 22.04 -3.63 -15.22
N PRO A 18 23.06 -4.32 -15.77
CA PRO A 18 24.18 -4.84 -14.98
C PRO A 18 24.92 -3.77 -14.16
N GLU A 19 24.98 -2.52 -14.64
CA GLU A 19 25.58 -1.41 -13.88
C GLU A 19 24.75 -1.05 -12.64
N PHE A 20 23.42 -1.15 -12.73
CA PHE A 20 22.57 -0.99 -11.56
C PHE A 20 22.73 -2.18 -10.59
N GLN A 21 22.79 -3.40 -11.10
CA GLN A 21 22.95 -4.60 -10.26
C GLN A 21 24.29 -4.63 -9.51
N GLN A 22 25.36 -4.06 -10.06
CA GLN A 22 26.66 -3.93 -9.37
C GLN A 22 26.55 -3.11 -8.07
N LEU A 23 25.69 -2.09 -8.00
CA LEU A 23 25.41 -1.35 -6.76
C LEU A 23 24.85 -2.25 -5.64
N GLY A 24 24.23 -3.38 -6.02
CA GLY A 24 23.77 -4.42 -5.11
C GLY A 24 24.87 -5.03 -4.24
N GLN A 25 26.12 -5.04 -4.71
CA GLN A 25 27.24 -5.64 -3.98
C GLN A 25 27.53 -4.91 -2.66
N SER A 26 27.48 -3.58 -2.67
CA SER A 26 27.73 -2.75 -1.46
C SER A 26 26.71 -2.98 -0.35
N PHE A 27 25.46 -3.37 -0.68
CA PHE A 27 24.48 -3.71 0.35
C PHE A 27 24.79 -5.05 1.03
N ASN A 28 25.40 -6.00 0.34
CA ASN A 28 25.74 -7.31 0.90
C ASN A 28 26.93 -7.23 1.86
N THR A 29 27.91 -6.36 1.59
CA THR A 29 29.09 -6.23 2.44
C THR A 29 28.89 -5.28 3.63
N TRP A 30 27.97 -4.32 3.54
CA TRP A 30 27.76 -3.30 4.59
C TRP A 30 27.57 -3.90 5.99
N LEU A 31 26.69 -4.90 6.15
CA LEU A 31 26.47 -5.55 7.46
C LEU A 31 27.70 -6.31 7.98
N THR A 32 28.51 -6.91 7.09
CA THR A 32 29.71 -7.66 7.46
C THR A 32 30.93 -6.77 7.73
N GLU A 33 30.90 -5.53 7.25
CA GLU A 33 31.94 -4.52 7.47
C GLU A 33 31.68 -3.65 8.72
N LEU A 34 30.52 -3.81 9.39
CA LEU A 34 30.23 -3.12 10.65
C LEU A 34 31.14 -3.61 11.79
N PRO A 35 31.63 -2.70 12.66
CA PRO A 35 32.19 -3.05 13.96
C PRO A 35 31.22 -3.92 14.78
N ALA A 36 31.76 -4.83 15.60
CA ALA A 36 30.98 -5.78 16.38
C ALA A 36 29.99 -5.11 17.35
N GLU A 37 30.34 -3.91 17.84
CA GLU A 37 29.52 -3.08 18.73
C GLU A 37 28.28 -2.50 18.02
N LEU A 38 28.27 -2.49 16.69
CA LEU A 38 27.15 -2.07 15.85
C LEU A 38 26.37 -3.27 15.27
N ALA A 39 26.75 -4.51 15.58
CA ALA A 39 26.03 -5.69 15.10
C ALA A 39 24.69 -5.88 15.84
N VAL A 40 23.59 -6.03 15.09
CA VAL A 40 22.27 -6.37 15.63
C VAL A 40 21.92 -7.82 15.32
N LEU A 41 21.72 -8.62 16.38
CA LEU A 41 21.28 -10.01 16.28
C LEU A 41 19.76 -10.09 16.28
N PHE A 42 19.19 -10.71 15.25
CA PHE A 42 17.75 -10.92 15.13
C PHE A 42 17.35 -12.31 15.66
N PRO A 43 16.47 -12.39 16.69
CA PRO A 43 15.85 -13.64 17.11
C PRO A 43 15.19 -14.43 15.96
N GLN A 44 15.18 -15.77 16.04
CA GLN A 44 14.56 -16.62 15.01
C GLN A 44 13.03 -16.74 15.17
N ASP A 45 12.50 -16.45 16.36
CA ASP A 45 11.07 -16.47 16.71
C ASP A 45 10.26 -15.28 16.17
N GLY A 46 10.89 -14.38 15.41
CA GLY A 46 10.26 -13.16 14.89
C GLY A 46 10.08 -12.03 15.90
N SER A 47 10.54 -12.18 17.16
CA SER A 47 10.42 -11.16 18.20
C SER A 47 11.36 -9.95 17.92
N PRO A 48 11.08 -8.74 18.42
CA PRO A 48 11.95 -7.58 18.19
C PRO A 48 13.39 -7.84 18.71
N PRO A 49 14.46 -7.48 17.97
CA PRO A 49 15.83 -7.66 18.43
C PRO A 49 16.13 -6.74 19.63
N TRP A 50 17.13 -7.09 20.44
CA TRP A 50 17.68 -6.14 21.40
C TRP A 50 18.55 -5.10 20.68
N ILE A 51 18.42 -3.82 21.05
CA ILE A 51 19.27 -2.73 20.56
C ILE A 51 19.72 -1.81 21.71
N PRO A 52 20.98 -1.35 21.74
CA PRO A 52 21.51 -0.48 22.79
C PRO A 52 21.06 0.99 22.65
N SER A 53 20.61 1.41 21.46
CA SER A 53 20.16 2.79 21.22
C SER A 53 19.19 2.88 20.06
N HIS A 54 18.32 3.89 20.11
CA HIS A 54 17.44 4.27 18.99
C HIS A 54 18.24 4.60 17.72
N PHE A 55 19.44 5.16 17.85
CA PHE A 55 20.33 5.40 16.71
C PHE A 55 20.65 4.12 15.94
N LEU A 56 20.99 3.02 16.64
CA LEU A 56 21.31 1.76 15.99
C LEU A 56 20.07 1.13 15.32
N GLY A 57 18.91 1.18 16.00
CA GLY A 57 17.63 0.75 15.43
C GLY A 57 17.29 1.50 14.14
N ASN A 58 17.43 2.83 14.16
CA ASN A 58 17.20 3.71 13.03
C ASN A 58 18.21 3.45 11.89
N MET A 59 19.50 3.27 12.20
CA MET A 59 20.56 2.95 11.23
C MET A 59 20.25 1.67 10.44
N TYR A 60 19.84 0.60 11.13
CA TYR A 60 19.43 -0.64 10.48
C TYR A 60 18.11 -0.47 9.69
N ALA A 61 17.16 0.35 10.17
CA ALA A 61 15.95 0.65 9.43
C ALA A 61 16.24 1.37 8.10
N TYR A 62 17.24 2.27 8.05
CA TYR A 62 17.72 2.87 6.80
C TYR A 62 18.29 1.81 5.84
N TYR A 63 19.10 0.89 6.35
CA TYR A 63 19.69 -0.19 5.55
C TYR A 63 18.61 -1.09 4.91
N TYR A 64 17.66 -1.60 5.70
CA TYR A 64 16.59 -2.47 5.18
C TYR A 64 15.63 -1.72 4.24
N LEU A 65 15.37 -0.43 4.47
CA LEU A 65 14.62 0.36 3.50
C LEU A 65 15.40 0.54 2.20
N ALA A 66 16.72 0.75 2.26
CA ALA A 66 17.54 0.90 1.06
C ALA A 66 17.56 -0.39 0.22
N LEU A 67 17.60 -1.58 0.86
CA LEU A 67 17.41 -2.87 0.18
C LEU A 67 16.04 -2.96 -0.54
N ILE A 68 14.96 -2.59 0.15
CA ILE A 68 13.60 -2.57 -0.43
C ILE A 68 13.55 -1.65 -1.67
N LEU A 69 14.08 -0.43 -1.55
CA LEU A 69 14.06 0.55 -2.64
C LEU A 69 15.01 0.19 -3.79
N PHE A 70 16.08 -0.56 -3.53
CA PHE A 70 16.98 -1.09 -4.55
C PHE A 70 16.34 -2.23 -5.34
N HIS A 71 15.64 -3.15 -4.67
CA HIS A 71 15.06 -4.33 -5.32
C HIS A 71 13.67 -4.12 -5.93
N ARG A 72 12.85 -3.18 -5.43
CA ARG A 72 11.53 -2.86 -6.01
C ARG A 72 11.57 -2.57 -7.53
N PRO A 73 12.48 -1.73 -8.06
CA PRO A 73 12.61 -1.51 -9.50
C PRO A 73 13.07 -2.73 -10.29
N ILE A 74 13.67 -3.73 -9.65
CA ILE A 74 14.04 -4.99 -10.32
C ILE A 74 12.79 -5.89 -10.42
N LEU A 75 11.98 -5.94 -9.36
CA LEU A 75 10.75 -6.73 -9.28
C LEU A 75 9.68 -6.30 -10.30
N SER A 76 9.65 -5.05 -10.74
CA SER A 76 8.73 -4.58 -11.79
C SER A 76 9.16 -4.96 -13.21
N PHE A 77 10.42 -5.34 -13.44
CA PHE A 77 10.93 -5.81 -14.75
C PHE A 77 11.06 -7.34 -14.86
N LEU A 78 10.87 -8.08 -13.76
CA LEU A 78 10.94 -9.55 -13.73
C LEU A 78 9.54 -10.17 -13.75
N ASP A 79 9.39 -11.32 -14.42
CA ASP A 79 8.16 -12.12 -14.39
C ASP A 79 8.08 -12.93 -13.08
N PRO A 80 7.04 -12.74 -12.24
CA PRO A 80 6.80 -13.52 -11.03
C PRO A 80 6.71 -15.03 -11.24
N ASN A 81 6.35 -15.46 -12.46
CA ASN A 81 6.14 -16.86 -12.81
C ASN A 81 7.34 -17.45 -13.60
N SER A 82 8.44 -16.70 -13.76
CA SER A 82 9.64 -17.19 -14.44
C SER A 82 10.27 -18.39 -13.71
N PRO A 83 10.63 -19.47 -14.43
CA PRO A 83 11.30 -20.63 -13.83
C PRO A 83 12.73 -20.34 -13.36
N ASP A 84 13.31 -19.17 -13.67
CA ASP A 84 14.64 -18.77 -13.20
C ASP A 84 14.71 -18.42 -11.70
N GLY A 85 13.54 -18.23 -11.05
CA GLY A 85 13.44 -17.87 -9.63
C GLY A 85 14.00 -16.49 -9.26
N GLN A 86 14.39 -15.64 -10.22
CA GLN A 86 14.98 -14.32 -9.96
C GLN A 86 13.99 -13.39 -9.26
N TRP A 87 12.73 -13.40 -9.70
CA TRP A 87 11.68 -12.64 -9.04
C TRP A 87 11.50 -13.09 -7.58
N LYS A 88 11.41 -14.41 -7.33
CA LYS A 88 11.32 -14.97 -5.97
C LYS A 88 12.52 -14.56 -5.12
N ARG A 89 13.75 -14.62 -5.66
CA ARG A 89 14.96 -14.18 -4.98
C ARG A 89 14.89 -12.72 -4.53
N HIS A 90 14.53 -11.80 -5.43
CA HIS A 90 14.43 -10.38 -5.09
C HIS A 90 13.26 -10.11 -4.12
N MET A 91 12.15 -10.83 -4.25
CA MET A 91 11.01 -10.70 -3.34
C MET A 91 11.36 -11.20 -1.93
N MET A 92 12.11 -12.30 -1.79
CA MET A 92 12.61 -12.77 -0.49
C MET A 92 13.49 -11.74 0.21
N ILE A 93 14.31 -10.98 -0.52
CA ILE A 93 15.13 -9.90 0.07
C ILE A 93 14.23 -8.75 0.53
N CYS A 94 13.30 -8.29 -0.31
CA CYS A 94 12.32 -7.26 0.05
C CYS A 94 11.49 -7.65 1.27
N TYR A 95 10.97 -8.89 1.30
CA TYR A 95 10.11 -9.39 2.37
C TYR A 95 10.87 -9.58 3.68
N SER A 96 12.06 -10.18 3.65
CA SER A 96 12.93 -10.31 4.83
C SER A 96 13.31 -8.93 5.40
N SER A 97 13.61 -7.97 4.52
CA SER A 97 13.87 -6.58 4.90
C SER A 97 12.65 -5.91 5.53
N ALA A 98 11.45 -6.14 5.00
CA ALA A 98 10.21 -5.60 5.55
C ALA A 98 9.88 -6.18 6.94
N LYS A 99 10.16 -7.48 7.16
CA LYS A 99 10.07 -8.14 8.47
C LYS A 99 11.09 -7.59 9.47
N ALA A 100 12.34 -7.41 9.05
CA ALA A 100 13.39 -6.82 9.89
C ALA A 100 13.07 -5.36 10.27
N LEU A 101 12.59 -4.55 9.31
CA LEU A 101 12.22 -3.15 9.54
C LEU A 101 11.04 -3.02 10.52
N CYS A 102 10.00 -3.85 10.38
CA CYS A 102 8.90 -3.94 11.34
C CYS A 102 9.42 -4.18 12.77
N ARG A 103 10.30 -5.18 12.93
CA ARG A 103 10.89 -5.55 14.23
C ARG A 103 11.76 -4.46 14.83
N LEU A 104 12.51 -3.72 14.00
CA LEU A 104 13.33 -2.59 14.42
C LEU A 104 12.47 -1.40 14.89
N GLN A 105 11.40 -1.09 14.16
CA GLN A 105 10.46 -0.04 14.60
C GLN A 105 9.74 -0.44 15.89
N GLU A 106 9.33 -1.70 16.04
CA GLU A 106 8.74 -2.23 17.27
C GLU A 106 9.67 -2.07 18.48
N VAL A 107 10.93 -2.54 18.43
CA VAL A 107 11.85 -2.34 19.57
C VAL A 107 12.15 -0.86 19.80
N THR A 108 12.35 -0.06 18.74
CA THR A 108 12.66 1.36 18.90
C THR A 108 11.53 2.09 19.62
N LEU A 109 10.27 1.80 19.25
CA LEU A 109 9.07 2.37 19.86
C LEU A 109 8.82 1.84 21.27
N ASN A 110 9.04 0.55 21.53
CA ASN A 110 8.82 -0.06 22.83
C ASN A 110 9.89 0.32 23.87
N THR A 111 11.14 0.57 23.44
CA THR A 111 12.27 0.88 24.33
C THR A 111 12.52 2.38 24.49
N PHE A 112 12.36 3.17 23.42
CA PHE A 112 12.69 4.61 23.41
C PHE A 112 11.49 5.51 23.11
N GLY A 113 10.29 4.94 23.03
CA GLY A 113 9.06 5.68 22.72
C GLY A 113 9.03 6.27 21.31
N LEU A 114 8.05 7.15 21.08
CA LEU A 114 7.90 7.87 19.81
C LEU A 114 9.10 8.78 19.51
N THR A 115 9.78 9.29 20.55
CA THR A 115 11.00 10.11 20.40
C THR A 115 12.12 9.34 19.71
N GLY A 116 12.28 8.03 19.97
CA GLY A 116 13.24 7.19 19.24
C GLY A 116 12.99 7.17 17.72
N LEU A 117 11.72 7.17 17.31
CA LEU A 117 11.31 7.23 15.90
C LEU A 117 11.31 8.67 15.32
N GLN A 118 11.35 9.71 16.16
CA GLN A 118 11.51 11.10 15.73
C GLN A 118 12.99 11.45 15.48
N CYS A 119 13.91 10.87 16.26
CA CYS A 119 15.37 10.99 16.11
C CYS A 119 15.94 10.19 14.92
N MET A 120 15.16 10.03 13.85
CA MET A 120 15.55 9.49 12.55
C MET A 120 16.43 10.50 11.80
N GLN A 121 17.47 10.04 11.10
CA GLN A 121 18.43 10.91 10.38
C GLN A 121 17.78 11.75 9.26
N ARG A 122 16.65 11.30 8.70
CA ARG A 122 15.80 12.03 7.73
C ARG A 122 14.54 12.64 8.34
N GLY A 123 14.49 12.75 9.67
CA GLY A 123 13.32 13.24 10.41
C GLY A 123 12.17 12.22 10.48
N PHE A 124 11.13 12.60 11.23
CA PHE A 124 10.01 11.74 11.61
C PHE A 124 9.34 11.03 10.42
N SER A 125 9.09 11.73 9.31
CA SER A 125 8.43 11.21 8.10
C SER A 125 9.03 9.91 7.54
N PHE A 126 10.29 9.61 7.86
CA PHE A 126 10.91 8.33 7.51
C PHE A 126 10.15 7.11 8.02
N SER A 127 9.68 7.11 9.28
CA SER A 127 9.06 5.93 9.90
C SER A 127 7.74 5.56 9.19
N LEU A 128 7.00 6.59 8.77
CA LEU A 128 5.79 6.47 7.96
C LEU A 128 6.08 5.96 6.54
N TYR A 129 7.04 6.59 5.85
CA TYR A 129 7.42 6.20 4.49
C TYR A 129 7.96 4.76 4.41
N SER A 130 8.79 4.37 5.38
CA SER A 130 9.32 3.01 5.48
C SER A 130 8.24 1.99 5.83
N GLY A 131 7.36 2.31 6.78
CA GLY A 131 6.23 1.44 7.15
C GLY A 131 5.29 1.21 5.97
N LEU A 132 4.87 2.27 5.26
CA LEU A 132 4.01 2.16 4.07
C LEU A 132 4.68 1.36 2.94
N SER A 133 5.99 1.54 2.73
CA SER A 133 6.75 0.72 1.78
C SER A 133 6.71 -0.78 2.13
N CYS A 134 6.72 -1.10 3.43
CA CYS A 134 6.63 -2.48 3.92
C CYS A 134 5.20 -3.04 3.88
N ILE A 135 4.17 -2.22 4.12
CA ILE A 135 2.75 -2.61 4.00
C ILE A 135 2.46 -3.18 2.61
N VAL A 136 2.97 -2.54 1.56
CA VAL A 136 2.83 -2.99 0.17
C VAL A 136 3.44 -4.38 -0.03
N ILE A 137 4.66 -4.61 0.48
CA ILE A 137 5.36 -5.91 0.39
C ILE A 137 4.62 -6.99 1.18
N HIS A 138 4.14 -6.66 2.38
CA HIS A 138 3.36 -7.58 3.21
C HIS A 138 2.04 -7.99 2.55
N LEU A 139 1.36 -7.08 1.85
CA LEU A 139 0.17 -7.41 1.06
C LEU A 139 0.48 -8.40 -0.07
N VAL A 140 1.56 -8.17 -0.84
CA VAL A 140 2.03 -9.11 -1.88
C VAL A 140 2.30 -10.49 -1.30
N ALA A 141 2.93 -10.55 -0.12
CA ALA A 141 3.22 -11.81 0.56
C ALA A 141 1.95 -12.53 1.05
N ILE A 142 0.94 -11.82 1.59
CA ILE A 142 -0.34 -12.43 2.00
C ILE A 142 -1.08 -13.07 0.83
N VAL A 143 -1.07 -12.44 -0.35
CA VAL A 143 -1.78 -12.96 -1.54
C VAL A 143 -0.96 -13.98 -2.34
N SER A 144 0.28 -14.27 -1.94
CA SER A 144 1.14 -15.21 -2.66
C SER A 144 0.72 -16.66 -2.43
N PRO A 145 0.76 -17.53 -3.46
CA PRO A 145 0.59 -18.97 -3.28
C PRO A 145 1.81 -19.64 -2.61
N ASP A 146 2.95 -18.95 -2.54
CA ASP A 146 4.20 -19.51 -2.02
C ASP A 146 4.24 -19.51 -0.48
N PRO A 147 4.43 -20.66 0.18
CA PRO A 147 4.48 -20.75 1.64
C PRO A 147 5.66 -19.98 2.26
N ASP A 148 6.74 -19.75 1.51
CA ASP A 148 7.89 -18.93 1.98
C ASP A 148 7.50 -17.45 2.18
N PHE A 149 6.38 -17.03 1.59
CA PHE A 149 5.83 -15.68 1.73
C PHE A 149 4.57 -15.64 2.60
N ASN A 150 3.58 -16.51 2.36
CA ASN A 150 2.25 -16.31 2.95
C ASN A 150 2.13 -16.74 4.43
N THR A 151 3.04 -17.58 4.93
CA THR A 151 2.97 -18.19 6.26
C THR A 151 2.89 -17.17 7.40
N ASP A 152 3.80 -16.18 7.44
CA ASP A 152 3.87 -15.17 8.51
C ASP A 152 3.43 -13.76 8.07
N ALA A 153 3.06 -13.56 6.80
CA ALA A 153 2.74 -12.23 6.25
C ALA A 153 1.53 -11.56 6.91
N ARG A 154 0.51 -12.33 7.33
CA ARG A 154 -0.65 -11.80 8.06
C ARG A 154 -0.28 -11.18 9.41
N GLU A 155 0.67 -11.81 10.10
CA GLU A 155 1.16 -11.36 11.40
C GLU A 155 1.98 -10.08 11.23
N PHE A 156 2.98 -10.11 10.35
CA PHE A 156 3.85 -8.96 10.09
C PHE A 156 3.10 -7.75 9.50
N PHE A 157 2.10 -7.97 8.66
CA PHE A 157 1.18 -6.91 8.20
C PHE A 157 0.44 -6.26 9.38
N THR A 158 -0.14 -7.09 10.27
CA THR A 158 -0.87 -6.61 11.45
C THR A 158 0.04 -5.84 12.40
N ARG A 159 1.25 -6.34 12.64
CA ARG A 159 2.28 -5.71 13.46
C ARG A 159 2.71 -4.35 12.90
N HIS A 160 3.00 -4.27 11.60
CA HIS A 160 3.43 -3.02 10.97
C HIS A 160 2.31 -1.97 10.94
N MET A 161 1.05 -2.37 10.70
CA MET A 161 -0.10 -1.46 10.80
C MET A 161 -0.23 -0.85 12.21
N ARG A 162 0.02 -1.62 13.28
CA ARG A 162 0.00 -1.12 14.66
C ARG A 162 1.11 -0.12 14.99
N VAL A 163 2.26 -0.24 14.33
CA VAL A 163 3.30 0.78 14.39
C VAL A 163 2.82 2.06 13.70
N LEU A 164 2.25 1.94 12.49
CA LEU A 164 1.71 3.08 11.75
C LEU A 164 0.57 3.81 12.49
N GLU A 165 -0.33 3.10 13.18
CA GLU A 165 -1.36 3.69 14.05
C GLU A 165 -0.73 4.66 15.08
N LYS A 166 0.16 4.14 15.93
CA LYS A 166 0.83 4.91 17.00
C LYS A 166 1.62 6.11 16.47
N VAL A 167 2.22 5.94 15.29
CA VAL A 167 3.03 6.98 14.64
C VAL A 167 2.12 8.09 14.06
N MET A 168 0.96 7.75 13.51
CA MET A 168 -0.01 8.73 13.01
C MET A 168 -0.71 9.50 14.13
N GLU A 169 -1.09 8.83 15.22
CA GLU A 169 -1.64 9.49 16.42
C GLU A 169 -0.69 10.57 16.97
N ALA A 170 0.62 10.35 16.84
CA ALA A 170 1.65 11.27 17.32
C ALA A 170 1.94 12.44 16.37
N TRP A 171 1.82 12.23 15.05
CA TRP A 171 2.30 13.18 14.03
C TRP A 171 1.15 13.56 13.08
N SER A 172 0.50 14.69 13.35
CA SER A 172 -0.63 15.18 12.56
C SER A 172 -0.20 15.46 11.10
N MET A 173 -0.58 14.55 10.21
CA MET A 173 -0.25 14.54 8.78
C MET A 173 -1.54 14.23 8.00
N PRO A 174 -2.46 15.20 7.84
CA PRO A 174 -3.85 14.93 7.46
C PRO A 174 -4.04 14.17 6.14
N GLU A 175 -3.14 14.33 5.18
CA GLU A 175 -3.21 13.60 3.91
C GLU A 175 -2.77 12.13 4.06
N LEU A 176 -1.78 11.86 4.91
CA LEU A 176 -1.35 10.48 5.18
C LEU A 176 -2.32 9.76 6.13
N GLU A 177 -2.96 10.50 7.03
CA GLU A 177 -4.02 10.01 7.90
C GLU A 177 -5.17 9.42 7.09
N LYS A 178 -5.62 10.09 6.02
CA LYS A 178 -6.61 9.53 5.08
C LYS A 178 -6.14 8.22 4.45
N GLN A 179 -4.88 8.13 4.02
CA GLN A 179 -4.35 6.91 3.39
C GLN A 179 -4.32 5.74 4.37
N ILE A 180 -3.89 5.98 5.61
CA ILE A 180 -3.85 4.96 6.65
C ILE A 180 -5.26 4.59 7.12
N ASN A 181 -6.19 5.54 7.22
CA ASN A 181 -7.60 5.26 7.50
C ASN A 181 -8.26 4.43 6.37
N ALA A 182 -7.98 4.71 5.11
CA ALA A 182 -8.42 3.88 3.99
C ALA A 182 -7.86 2.44 4.07
N LEU A 183 -6.60 2.26 4.50
CA LEU A 183 -6.05 0.93 4.79
C LEU A 183 -6.77 0.25 5.97
N ARG A 184 -7.15 1.01 7.02
CA ARG A 184 -7.95 0.47 8.14
C ARG A 184 -9.33 0.01 7.69
N GLU A 185 -10.05 0.83 6.94
CA GLU A 185 -11.37 0.50 6.38
C GLU A 185 -11.31 -0.71 5.44
N ALA A 186 -10.27 -0.79 4.60
CA ALA A 186 -10.10 -1.91 3.67
C ALA A 186 -9.73 -3.23 4.36
N PHE A 187 -8.91 -3.22 5.42
CA PHE A 187 -8.26 -4.43 5.94
C PHE A 187 -8.50 -4.77 7.42
N SER A 188 -8.96 -3.83 8.26
CA SER A 188 -9.19 -4.12 9.68
C SER A 188 -10.41 -5.01 9.89
N ALA A 189 -10.36 -5.86 10.91
CA ALA A 189 -11.51 -6.61 11.42
C ALA A 189 -12.51 -5.69 12.16
N ASP A 190 -12.02 -4.60 12.74
CA ASP A 190 -12.79 -3.61 13.48
C ASP A 190 -12.05 -2.26 13.42
N ILE A 191 -12.71 -1.19 12.98
CA ILE A 191 -12.11 0.15 12.89
C ILE A 191 -12.05 0.87 14.24
N GLN A 192 -12.80 0.42 15.24
CA GLN A 192 -12.86 0.99 16.60
C GLN A 192 -11.84 0.36 17.57
N LYS A 193 -11.01 -0.57 17.09
CA LYS A 193 -9.97 -1.26 17.87
C LYS A 193 -8.58 -1.11 17.23
N PRO A 194 -7.49 -1.34 17.99
CA PRO A 194 -6.14 -1.45 17.42
C PRO A 194 -6.11 -2.48 16.28
N PHE A 195 -5.30 -2.23 15.25
CA PHE A 195 -5.39 -2.93 13.99
C PHE A 195 -5.27 -4.46 14.15
N VAL A 196 -6.18 -5.18 13.50
CA VAL A 196 -6.17 -6.64 13.33
C VAL A 196 -6.63 -6.93 11.91
N LEU A 197 -5.82 -7.63 11.10
CA LEU A 197 -6.23 -8.01 9.74
C LEU A 197 -7.48 -8.90 9.76
N LYS A 198 -8.50 -8.53 8.99
CA LYS A 198 -9.76 -9.30 8.90
C LYS A 198 -9.49 -10.77 8.54
N PRO A 199 -10.10 -11.75 9.25
CA PRO A 199 -9.87 -13.18 8.99
C PRO A 199 -10.17 -13.60 7.56
N THR A 200 -11.12 -12.92 6.93
CA THR A 200 -11.60 -13.22 5.57
C THR A 200 -10.64 -12.79 4.46
N PHE A 201 -9.74 -11.82 4.67
CA PHE A 201 -8.78 -11.44 3.62
C PHE A 201 -7.79 -12.59 3.33
N PRO A 202 -7.37 -12.87 2.08
CA PRO A 202 -7.80 -12.23 0.83
C PRO A 202 -9.05 -12.85 0.18
N TYR A 203 -9.41 -14.08 0.54
CA TYR A 203 -10.47 -14.87 -0.14
C TYR A 203 -11.91 -14.52 0.27
N GLY A 204 -12.07 -13.49 1.08
CA GLY A 204 -13.33 -12.97 1.59
C GLY A 204 -14.08 -12.19 0.54
N SER A 205 -14.63 -12.89 -0.46
CA SER A 205 -15.66 -12.33 -1.32
C SER A 205 -16.77 -11.74 -0.43
N PRO A 206 -17.28 -10.53 -0.75
CA PRO A 206 -18.54 -10.09 -0.18
C PRO A 206 -19.64 -10.97 -0.77
N HIS A 207 -19.92 -12.11 -0.13
CA HIS A 207 -21.21 -12.75 -0.32
C HIS A 207 -22.25 -11.72 0.10
N LEU A 208 -22.93 -11.18 -0.92
CA LEU A 208 -24.16 -10.41 -0.74
C LEU A 208 -25.01 -11.18 0.27
N SER A 209 -25.22 -10.55 1.43
CA SER A 209 -26.12 -11.05 2.46
C SER A 209 -27.45 -11.35 1.77
N SER A 210 -27.71 -12.63 1.53
CA SER A 210 -28.91 -13.05 0.83
C SER A 210 -30.07 -12.65 1.72
N HIS A 211 -30.78 -11.60 1.32
CA HIS A 211 -31.99 -11.15 2.00
C HIS A 211 -33.03 -12.26 1.89
N SER A 212 -33.01 -13.16 2.87
CA SER A 212 -34.06 -14.14 3.12
C SER A 212 -35.36 -13.37 3.32
N SER A 213 -36.15 -13.31 2.25
CA SER A 213 -37.44 -12.62 2.25
C SER A 213 -38.39 -13.38 3.18
N PRO A 214 -39.09 -12.69 4.11
CA PRO A 214 -40.00 -13.37 5.02
C PRO A 214 -41.20 -13.93 4.27
N PRO A 215 -41.74 -15.10 4.67
CA PRO A 215 -42.85 -15.73 3.97
C PRO A 215 -44.13 -14.92 4.16
N ARG A 216 -44.76 -14.49 3.06
CA ARG A 216 -46.12 -13.94 3.11
C ARG A 216 -47.14 -15.06 3.27
N ALA A 217 -47.92 -14.98 4.34
CA ALA A 217 -49.09 -15.82 4.53
C ALA A 217 -50.18 -15.53 3.47
N SER A 218 -51.10 -16.48 3.35
CA SER A 218 -52.13 -16.63 2.33
C SER A 218 -53.31 -15.64 2.39
N GLU A 219 -54.18 -15.77 1.38
CA GLU A 219 -55.62 -15.42 1.35
C GLU A 219 -56.10 -14.07 0.72
N PRO A 220 -57.33 -13.99 0.16
CA PRO A 220 -57.43 -13.87 -1.30
C PRO A 220 -58.47 -12.87 -1.89
N TYR A 221 -58.40 -12.69 -3.22
CA TYR A 221 -59.49 -12.36 -4.17
C TYR A 221 -60.50 -11.23 -3.87
N ARG A 222 -60.43 -10.12 -4.64
CA ARG A 222 -61.54 -9.63 -5.52
C ARG A 222 -61.09 -8.47 -6.46
N PRO A 223 -61.83 -8.17 -7.56
CA PRO A 223 -61.37 -7.30 -8.66
C PRO A 223 -62.26 -6.05 -8.93
N VAL A 224 -62.05 -5.36 -10.08
CA VAL A 224 -62.92 -4.35 -10.77
C VAL A 224 -62.85 -2.89 -10.25
N ILE A 225 -62.91 -1.77 -11.01
CA ILE A 225 -62.56 -1.39 -12.42
C ILE A 225 -62.74 0.15 -12.61
N HIS A 226 -61.98 0.83 -13.51
CA HIS A 226 -62.17 2.24 -14.00
C HIS A 226 -62.15 3.39 -12.92
N ARG A 227 -62.07 4.72 -13.19
CA ARG A 227 -62.23 5.57 -14.40
C ARG A 227 -61.38 6.88 -14.32
N SER A 228 -61.52 7.79 -15.30
CA SER A 228 -60.62 8.94 -15.63
C SER A 228 -61.08 10.34 -15.15
N GLY A 229 -60.12 11.29 -15.06
CA GLY A 229 -60.27 12.76 -15.11
C GLY A 229 -60.03 13.53 -13.80
N SER A 230 -59.81 14.86 -13.77
CA SER A 230 -59.23 15.84 -14.73
C SER A 230 -59.20 17.26 -14.08
N ILE A 231 -58.08 18.00 -14.13
CA ILE A 231 -57.98 19.49 -13.97
C ILE A 231 -58.34 20.04 -12.54
N ASP A 232 -57.80 21.13 -11.96
CA ASP A 232 -56.92 22.23 -12.42
C ASP A 232 -56.23 22.99 -11.25
N GLN A 233 -55.47 24.05 -11.60
CA GLN A 233 -55.00 25.23 -10.80
C GLN A 233 -53.56 25.31 -10.22
N HIS A 234 -52.76 26.06 -11.01
CA HIS A 234 -51.45 26.76 -10.87
C HIS A 234 -51.53 27.94 -9.84
N PRO A 235 -50.55 28.90 -9.68
CA PRO A 235 -49.10 29.03 -10.01
C PRO A 235 -48.17 28.86 -8.77
N ASP A 236 -46.85 29.11 -8.70
CA ASP A 236 -45.83 29.93 -9.44
C ASP A 236 -44.40 29.45 -8.99
N THR A 237 -43.21 29.83 -9.51
CA THR A 237 -42.74 30.28 -10.86
C THR A 237 -41.20 30.55 -10.87
N HIS A 238 -40.53 30.36 -12.03
CA HIS A 238 -39.11 30.65 -12.40
C HIS A 238 -37.98 29.94 -11.59
N GLY A 239 -36.80 29.56 -12.14
CA GLY A 239 -36.21 29.54 -13.49
C GLY A 239 -34.72 29.08 -13.34
N ALA A 240 -34.17 28.14 -14.11
CA ALA A 240 -33.46 28.35 -15.39
C ALA A 240 -32.48 29.56 -15.41
N GLN A 241 -31.23 29.52 -15.90
CA GLN A 241 -30.43 28.49 -16.60
C GLN A 241 -28.94 28.96 -16.74
N GLN A 242 -28.04 28.05 -17.11
CA GLN A 242 -26.81 28.26 -17.94
C GLN A 242 -25.57 29.09 -17.48
N VAL A 243 -24.43 28.37 -17.46
CA VAL A 243 -23.14 28.62 -18.19
C VAL A 243 -22.53 30.03 -18.30
N SER A 244 -21.25 30.17 -17.92
CA SER A 244 -20.25 30.98 -18.66
C SER A 244 -18.79 30.64 -18.31
N TYR A 245 -17.94 30.51 -19.34
CA TYR A 245 -16.47 30.52 -19.27
C TYR A 245 -15.95 31.96 -19.44
N ILE A 246 -15.00 32.43 -18.63
CA ILE A 246 -14.06 33.52 -19.03
C ILE A 246 -12.64 33.24 -18.48
N SER A 247 -11.64 33.61 -19.28
CA SER A 247 -10.20 33.47 -19.12
C SER A 247 -9.49 34.58 -18.29
N HIS A 248 -8.21 34.32 -18.00
CA HIS A 248 -7.09 35.15 -17.44
C HIS A 248 -7.05 36.66 -17.83
N PRO A 249 -6.14 37.53 -17.28
CA PRO A 249 -4.93 37.25 -16.46
C PRO A 249 -4.62 38.26 -15.30
N ILE A 250 -3.47 38.08 -14.62
CA ILE A 250 -2.57 39.14 -14.09
C ILE A 250 -1.14 38.56 -14.02
N THR A 251 -0.13 39.34 -14.43
CA THR A 251 1.30 38.97 -14.55
C THR A 251 2.16 39.70 -13.48
N PRO A 252 3.41 39.29 -13.18
CA PRO A 252 4.10 39.60 -11.92
C PRO A 252 5.18 40.70 -12.02
N LEU A 253 5.82 41.01 -10.89
CA LEU A 253 7.10 41.73 -10.81
C LEU A 253 8.14 40.92 -10.00
N ILE A 254 9.13 40.35 -10.72
CA ILE A 254 10.61 40.52 -10.55
C ILE A 254 11.16 40.54 -9.09
N SER A 255 12.24 39.87 -8.67
CA SER A 255 13.21 38.86 -9.19
C SER A 255 14.14 38.55 -7.97
N ALA A 256 14.74 37.38 -7.73
CA ALA A 256 15.79 36.77 -8.55
C ALA A 256 16.25 35.38 -8.07
N GLY A 257 16.79 34.58 -8.99
CA GLY A 257 17.86 33.60 -8.71
C GLY A 257 17.42 32.17 -8.36
N PRO A 258 17.89 31.12 -9.06
CA PRO A 258 17.33 29.78 -8.94
C PRO A 258 18.19 28.79 -8.12
N VAL A 259 17.52 27.96 -7.32
CA VAL A 259 17.92 26.57 -7.06
C VAL A 259 16.68 25.69 -7.15
N ASP A 260 16.58 24.92 -8.24
CA ASP A 260 15.50 23.96 -8.46
C ASP A 260 15.52 22.85 -7.39
N SER A 261 14.73 23.03 -6.33
CA SER A 261 14.40 21.95 -5.39
C SER A 261 13.15 21.21 -5.84
N LYS A 262 13.24 20.52 -6.99
CA LYS A 262 12.27 19.47 -7.33
C LYS A 262 12.46 18.29 -6.38
N SER A 263 11.75 18.34 -5.26
CA SER A 263 11.52 17.18 -4.41
C SER A 263 10.59 16.21 -5.14
N ASP A 264 11.16 15.37 -6.01
CA ASP A 264 10.47 14.22 -6.61
C ASP A 264 10.16 13.18 -5.52
N SER A 265 9.19 13.49 -4.66
CA SER A 265 8.55 12.51 -3.80
C SER A 265 7.72 11.60 -4.71
N PRO A 266 7.94 10.28 -4.74
CA PRO A 266 7.09 9.38 -5.48
C PRO A 266 5.72 9.37 -4.80
N ALA A 267 4.75 10.06 -5.39
CA ALA A 267 3.35 9.91 -5.01
C ALA A 267 2.99 8.43 -5.22
N VAL A 268 2.73 7.72 -4.11
CA VAL A 268 2.23 6.35 -4.14
C VAL A 268 0.89 6.40 -4.86
N GLN A 269 0.86 5.94 -6.11
CA GLN A 269 -0.32 6.04 -6.95
C GLN A 269 -1.46 5.22 -6.35
N SER A 270 -2.68 5.75 -6.50
CA SER A 270 -3.87 5.38 -5.76
C SER A 270 -4.10 3.86 -5.64
N LEU A 271 -4.11 3.35 -4.40
CA LEU A 271 -4.58 2.01 -4.02
C LEU A 271 -6.11 1.83 -4.18
N VAL A 272 -6.74 2.58 -5.09
CA VAL A 272 -8.20 2.66 -5.29
C VAL A 272 -8.54 2.53 -6.78
N MET A 273 -8.17 1.39 -7.39
CA MET A 273 -8.53 1.02 -8.77
C MET A 273 -8.88 -0.48 -8.89
N MET A 274 -9.71 -0.99 -7.97
CA MET A 274 -10.26 -2.35 -8.00
C MET A 274 -11.75 -2.38 -7.59
N SER A 275 -12.57 -1.53 -8.21
CA SER A 275 -14.03 -1.54 -8.02
C SER A 275 -14.77 -0.73 -9.10
N GLN A 276 -15.04 -1.34 -10.26
CA GLN A 276 -16.09 -0.88 -11.17
C GLN A 276 -16.61 -2.05 -12.00
N GLY A 277 -17.81 -2.54 -11.65
CA GLY A 277 -18.52 -3.55 -12.42
C GLY A 277 -19.36 -2.91 -13.52
N THR A 278 -19.14 -3.33 -14.77
CA THR A 278 -20.00 -2.98 -15.91
C THR A 278 -21.21 -3.92 -15.98
N GLN A 279 -22.38 -3.36 -16.30
CA GLN A 279 -23.60 -4.14 -16.49
C GLN A 279 -23.58 -4.92 -17.82
N ALA A 280 -24.10 -6.15 -17.82
CA ALA A 280 -24.40 -6.91 -19.03
C ALA A 280 -25.80 -6.53 -19.58
N PRO A 281 -26.12 -6.90 -20.84
CA PRO A 281 -26.80 -8.19 -21.01
C PRO A 281 -26.43 -8.97 -22.29
N GLY A 282 -26.52 -10.32 -22.23
CA GLY A 282 -26.49 -11.20 -23.40
C GLY A 282 -25.73 -12.52 -23.20
N MET A 283 -26.44 -13.61 -22.88
CA MET A 283 -25.88 -14.97 -22.93
C MET A 283 -25.75 -15.46 -24.39
N PRO A 284 -24.77 -16.33 -24.68
CA PRO A 284 -25.14 -17.74 -24.82
C PRO A 284 -24.22 -18.72 -24.07
N GLN A 285 -24.68 -19.98 -23.97
CA GLN A 285 -24.05 -21.04 -23.18
C GLN A 285 -22.79 -21.60 -23.85
N SER A 286 -21.64 -21.44 -23.19
CA SER A 286 -20.63 -22.50 -23.02
C SER A 286 -19.77 -22.12 -21.81
N MET A 287 -19.45 -23.09 -20.95
CA MET A 287 -18.50 -22.87 -19.85
C MET A 287 -17.11 -23.33 -20.33
N PRO A 288 -16.20 -22.43 -20.73
CA PRO A 288 -14.80 -22.68 -20.46
C PRO A 288 -14.62 -22.71 -18.95
N LEU A 289 -13.80 -23.64 -18.46
CA LEU A 289 -13.32 -23.62 -17.08
C LEU A 289 -12.68 -22.25 -16.84
N THR A 290 -13.17 -21.47 -15.88
CA THR A 290 -12.68 -20.11 -15.66
C THR A 290 -11.22 -20.18 -15.22
N ASP A 291 -10.29 -19.80 -16.11
CA ASP A 291 -8.89 -19.61 -15.75
C ASP A 291 -8.86 -18.61 -14.59
N GLN A 292 -8.44 -19.08 -13.42
CA GLN A 292 -8.08 -18.20 -12.31
C GLN A 292 -6.97 -17.28 -12.85
N PRO A 293 -7.13 -15.95 -12.80
CA PRO A 293 -6.09 -15.05 -13.27
C PRO A 293 -4.81 -15.34 -12.47
N GLY A 294 -3.78 -15.81 -13.18
CA GLY A 294 -2.52 -16.22 -12.57
C GLY A 294 -1.97 -15.13 -11.66
N TRP A 295 -1.48 -15.51 -10.49
CA TRP A 295 -0.98 -14.57 -9.50
C TRP A 295 0.14 -13.71 -10.11
N ASN A 296 -0.10 -12.39 -10.17
CA ASN A 296 0.82 -11.43 -10.77
C ASN A 296 0.88 -10.15 -9.92
N PRO A 297 1.90 -10.01 -9.06
CA PRO A 297 2.11 -8.80 -8.26
C PRO A 297 2.86 -7.67 -8.97
N SER A 298 3.29 -7.79 -10.24
CA SER A 298 4.19 -6.79 -10.87
C SER A 298 3.62 -5.36 -10.88
N ARG A 299 2.30 -5.20 -11.05
CA ARG A 299 1.58 -3.90 -10.97
C ARG A 299 1.70 -3.18 -9.62
N ILE A 300 2.18 -3.86 -8.58
CA ILE A 300 2.36 -3.31 -7.23
C ILE A 300 3.77 -2.69 -7.07
N PHE A 301 4.71 -3.08 -7.95
CA PHE A 301 6.10 -2.62 -7.93
C PHE A 301 6.39 -1.52 -8.95
N GLU A 302 5.54 -1.35 -9.96
CA GLU A 302 5.46 -0.19 -10.87
C GLU A 302 5.39 1.17 -10.11
#